data_AF-Q0QEL9-F1
#
_entry.id   AF-Q0QEL9-F1
#
_cell.length_a   1.000
_cell.length_b   1.000
_cell.length_c   1.000
_cell.angle_alpha   90.00
_cell.angle_beta   90.00
_cell.angle_gamma   90.00
#
_symmetry.space_group_name_H-M   'P 1'
#
loop_
_entity.id
_entity.type
_entity.pdbx_description
1 polymer ?
#
loop_
_entity_poly.entity_id
_entity_poly.type
_entity_poly.pdbx_seq_one_letter_code
_entity_poly.pdbx_strand_id
1 'polypeptide(L)'
;EGSSIGAIDSRLDWSHNFTNMLGYTDPQFTELMRLYLTIHSDHEGGNVSAHTSHLVGSALSDPYLSFAAAMNGLAGPLHGLANQEVLVWLTQLQKEVGKDVSDEKLRDYIWNTLNSGRVVPGYGHAVLRKTDPRYSCQREFALKHLPKDPMFKLVAQLYKIVPNILLEQGKAKNPWPNVDAHSGVLLQYYGMTEMNYYTVLFGVSRALGVLAQLIWSRALGFP
;
A
#
# COMPACT_ATOMS: atom_id res chain seq x y z
N GLU A 1 4.87 -24.94 1.79
CA GLU A 1 5.38 -26.30 1.52
C GLU A 1 5.73 -26.56 0.04
N GLY A 2 5.89 -25.51 -0.79
CA GLY A 2 6.33 -25.71 -2.19
C GLY A 2 5.30 -26.37 -3.11
N SER A 3 4.01 -26.20 -2.83
CA SER A 3 2.93 -26.67 -3.70
C SER A 3 2.99 -26.02 -5.08
N SER A 4 2.50 -26.74 -6.10
CA SER A 4 2.39 -26.19 -7.45
C SER A 4 1.46 -24.97 -7.50
N ILE A 5 1.79 -24.00 -8.35
CA ILE A 5 0.94 -22.83 -8.63
C ILE A 5 -0.22 -23.14 -9.59
N GLY A 6 -0.23 -24.33 -10.19
CA GLY A 6 -1.21 -24.71 -11.20
C GLY A 6 -0.88 -24.18 -12.60
N ALA A 7 -1.91 -23.85 -13.38
CA ALA A 7 -1.80 -23.41 -14.76
C ALA A 7 -2.60 -22.12 -14.99
N ILE A 8 -2.24 -21.39 -16.05
CA ILE A 8 -3.00 -20.23 -16.52
C ILE A 8 -4.28 -20.71 -17.21
N ASP A 9 -5.42 -20.08 -16.89
CA ASP A 9 -6.63 -20.16 -17.71
C ASP A 9 -6.72 -18.92 -18.62
N SER A 10 -6.60 -19.17 -19.93
CA SER A 10 -6.65 -18.14 -20.98
C SER A 10 -7.95 -17.33 -21.06
N ARG A 11 -9.01 -17.75 -20.35
CA ARG A 11 -10.30 -17.06 -20.32
C ARG A 11 -10.44 -16.12 -19.12
N LEU A 12 -9.52 -16.17 -18.16
CA LEU A 12 -9.54 -15.33 -16.96
C LEU A 12 -8.64 -14.11 -17.15
N ASP A 13 -8.97 -13.01 -16.49
CA ASP A 13 -8.09 -11.84 -16.44
C ASP A 13 -6.82 -12.10 -15.62
N TRP A 14 -5.89 -11.14 -15.69
CA TRP A 14 -4.58 -11.24 -15.08
C TRP A 14 -4.63 -11.37 -13.55
N SER A 15 -5.45 -10.54 -12.87
CA SER A 15 -5.55 -10.57 -11.42
C SER A 15 -6.18 -11.86 -10.92
N HIS A 16 -7.16 -12.41 -11.65
CA HIS A 16 -7.78 -13.68 -11.31
C HIS A 16 -6.80 -14.85 -11.45
N ASN A 17 -6.07 -14.93 -12.57
CA ASN A 17 -5.00 -15.91 -12.71
C ASN A 17 -3.96 -15.77 -11.58
N PHE A 18 -3.60 -14.53 -11.22
CA PHE A 18 -2.65 -14.28 -10.14
C PHE A 18 -3.17 -14.78 -8.78
N THR A 19 -4.41 -14.48 -8.41
CA THR A 19 -4.99 -15.00 -7.14
C THR A 19 -5.11 -16.52 -7.12
N ASN A 20 -5.44 -17.15 -8.26
CA ASN A 20 -5.48 -18.61 -8.36
C ASN A 20 -4.09 -19.22 -8.12
N MET A 21 -3.05 -18.65 -8.74
CA MET A 21 -1.66 -19.11 -8.56
C MET A 21 -1.11 -18.86 -7.15
N LEU A 22 -1.65 -17.87 -6.43
CA LEU A 22 -1.37 -17.65 -5.00
C LEU A 22 -2.12 -18.63 -4.09
N GLY A 23 -3.06 -19.42 -4.62
CA GLY A 23 -3.89 -20.36 -3.85
C GLY A 23 -5.15 -19.75 -3.23
N TYR A 24 -5.55 -18.54 -3.64
CA TYR A 24 -6.74 -17.87 -3.13
C TYR A 24 -7.92 -18.08 -4.07
N THR A 25 -9.09 -18.41 -3.49
CA THR A 25 -10.33 -18.70 -4.24
C THR A 25 -11.50 -17.79 -3.89
N ASP A 26 -11.33 -16.92 -2.88
CA ASP A 26 -12.36 -15.93 -2.53
C ASP A 26 -12.50 -14.89 -3.65
N PRO A 27 -13.68 -14.76 -4.28
CA PRO A 27 -13.88 -13.80 -5.36
C PRO A 27 -13.67 -12.34 -4.93
N GLN A 28 -13.90 -12.02 -3.66
CA GLN A 28 -13.65 -10.68 -3.15
C GLN A 28 -12.17 -10.40 -2.93
N PHE A 29 -11.34 -11.43 -2.69
CA PHE A 29 -9.89 -11.26 -2.73
C PHE A 29 -9.39 -10.99 -4.15
N THR A 30 -9.99 -11.62 -5.17
CA THR A 30 -9.71 -11.29 -6.57
C THR A 30 -10.12 -9.84 -6.91
N GLU A 31 -11.28 -9.37 -6.45
CA GLU A 31 -11.68 -7.96 -6.60
C GLU A 31 -10.73 -7.00 -5.88
N LEU A 32 -10.28 -7.35 -4.65
CA LEU A 32 -9.26 -6.60 -3.93
C LEU A 32 -7.96 -6.53 -4.75
N MET A 33 -7.52 -7.65 -5.32
CA MET A 33 -6.28 -7.71 -6.09
C MET A 33 -6.37 -6.87 -7.37
N ARG A 34 -7.53 -6.87 -8.07
CA ARG A 34 -7.78 -5.98 -9.22
C ARG A 34 -7.64 -4.51 -8.82
N LEU A 35 -8.27 -4.10 -7.71
CA LEU A 35 -8.17 -2.74 -7.19
C LEU A 35 -6.73 -2.40 -6.78
N TYR A 36 -6.09 -3.26 -5.98
CA TYR A 36 -4.76 -3.06 -5.44
C TYR A 36 -3.72 -2.88 -6.54
N LEU A 37 -3.72 -3.77 -7.54
CA LEU A 37 -2.77 -3.74 -8.65
C LEU A 37 -2.99 -2.54 -9.57
N THR A 38 -4.21 -2.01 -9.63
CA THR A 38 -4.52 -0.79 -10.38
C THR A 38 -4.00 0.46 -9.65
N ILE A 39 -4.26 0.61 -8.36
CA ILE A 39 -3.99 1.88 -7.66
C ILE A 39 -2.52 2.07 -7.25
N HIS A 40 -1.72 1.00 -7.25
CA HIS A 40 -0.27 1.08 -6.99
C HIS A 40 0.57 1.13 -8.28
N SER A 41 -0.08 1.12 -9.44
CA SER A 41 0.56 0.87 -10.74
C SER A 41 1.64 1.88 -11.07
N ASP A 42 1.41 3.15 -10.75
CA ASP A 42 2.34 4.23 -11.00
C ASP A 42 2.18 5.38 -9.98
N HIS A 43 3.24 6.15 -9.78
CA HIS A 43 3.21 7.38 -8.98
C HIS A 43 4.38 8.30 -9.36
N GLU A 44 4.36 8.79 -10.60
CA GLU A 44 5.41 9.62 -11.21
C GLU A 44 6.77 8.91 -11.30
N GLY A 45 7.77 9.62 -11.85
CA GLY A 45 9.13 9.09 -12.07
C GLY A 45 10.12 9.31 -10.92
N GLY A 46 9.78 10.13 -9.91
CA GLY A 46 10.73 10.55 -8.87
C GLY A 46 10.95 9.52 -7.75
N ASN A 47 10.04 8.56 -7.58
CA ASN A 47 10.21 7.50 -6.59
C ASN A 47 11.33 6.53 -7.01
N VAL A 48 12.02 5.94 -6.04
CA VAL A 48 13.25 5.16 -6.27
C VAL A 48 13.04 4.04 -7.30
N SER A 49 11.97 3.25 -7.19
CA SER A 49 11.72 2.17 -8.15
C SER A 49 11.52 2.66 -9.59
N ALA A 50 10.73 3.72 -9.80
CA ALA A 50 10.48 4.25 -11.13
C ALA A 50 11.74 4.87 -11.72
N HIS A 51 12.46 5.68 -10.93
CA HIS A 51 13.70 6.29 -11.34
C HIS A 51 14.79 5.24 -11.66
N THR A 52 14.94 4.20 -10.84
CA THR A 52 15.91 3.13 -11.12
C THR A 52 15.56 2.37 -12.41
N SER A 53 14.28 2.05 -12.65
CA SER A 53 13.86 1.45 -13.93
C SER A 53 14.21 2.34 -15.11
N HIS A 54 13.98 3.65 -14.98
CA HIS A 54 14.28 4.62 -16.02
C HIS A 54 15.78 4.76 -16.28
N LEU A 55 16.58 4.89 -15.22
CA LEU A 55 18.03 5.07 -15.27
C LEU A 55 18.75 3.86 -15.85
N VAL A 56 18.40 2.64 -15.43
CA VAL A 56 19.01 1.43 -15.99
C VAL A 56 18.59 1.24 -17.45
N GLY A 57 17.33 1.53 -17.75
CA GLY A 57 16.82 1.49 -19.12
C GLY A 57 17.43 2.52 -20.06
N SER A 58 17.88 3.69 -19.58
CA SER A 58 18.51 4.71 -20.44
C SER A 58 19.83 4.24 -21.03
N ALA A 59 20.56 3.38 -20.32
CA ALA A 59 21.73 2.68 -20.84
C ALA A 59 21.38 1.54 -21.83
N LEU A 60 20.15 1.51 -22.36
CA LEU A 60 19.62 0.49 -23.28
C LEU A 60 19.59 -0.94 -22.72
N SER A 61 19.65 -1.08 -21.39
CA SER A 61 19.35 -2.36 -20.76
C SER A 61 17.89 -2.74 -21.03
N ASP A 62 17.64 -4.02 -21.27
CA ASP A 62 16.30 -4.50 -21.58
C ASP A 62 15.32 -4.36 -20.38
N PRO A 63 14.01 -4.53 -20.60
CA PRO A 63 13.01 -4.39 -19.54
C PRO A 63 13.21 -5.31 -18.33
N TYR A 64 13.79 -6.51 -18.50
CA TYR A 64 14.00 -7.43 -17.38
C TYR A 64 15.09 -6.90 -16.46
N LEU A 65 16.23 -6.47 -17.01
CA LEU A 65 17.33 -5.89 -16.23
C LEU A 65 16.90 -4.59 -15.53
N SER A 66 16.17 -3.74 -16.26
CA SER A 66 15.67 -2.46 -15.75
C SER A 66 14.70 -2.66 -14.58
N PHE A 67 13.76 -3.59 -14.74
CA PHE A 67 12.77 -3.88 -13.70
C PHE A 67 13.37 -4.61 -12.50
N ALA A 68 14.30 -5.55 -12.71
CA ALA A 68 15.00 -6.22 -11.62
C ALA A 68 15.77 -5.20 -10.74
N ALA A 69 16.46 -4.24 -11.35
CA ALA A 69 17.11 -3.16 -10.62
C ALA A 69 16.10 -2.29 -9.85
N ALA A 70 14.95 -1.99 -10.46
CA ALA A 70 13.87 -1.27 -9.79
C ALA A 70 13.33 -1.99 -8.56
N MET A 71 13.25 -3.33 -8.59
CA MET A 71 12.84 -4.15 -7.44
C MET A 71 13.85 -4.09 -6.29
N ASN A 72 15.16 -4.03 -6.59
CA ASN A 72 16.18 -3.82 -5.55
C ASN A 72 16.01 -2.45 -4.86
N GLY A 73 15.67 -1.41 -5.62
CA GLY A 73 15.31 -0.10 -5.07
C GLY A 73 14.00 -0.14 -4.27
N LEU A 74 12.99 -0.87 -4.74
CA LEU A 74 11.71 -1.06 -4.05
C LEU A 74 11.85 -1.81 -2.72
N ALA A 75 12.79 -2.75 -2.62
CA ALA A 75 13.08 -3.47 -1.39
C ALA A 75 13.73 -2.59 -0.29
N GLY A 76 14.17 -1.38 -0.65
CA GLY A 76 14.71 -0.41 0.32
C GLY A 76 13.68 -0.05 1.40
N PRO A 77 14.05 -0.04 2.70
CA PRO A 77 13.12 0.25 3.79
C PRO A 77 12.39 1.59 3.66
N LEU A 78 13.07 2.60 3.09
CA LEU A 78 12.52 3.94 2.89
C LEU A 78 11.57 4.05 1.69
N HIS A 79 11.29 2.94 0.98
CA HIS A 79 10.42 2.94 -0.19
C HIS A 79 9.32 1.88 -0.09
N GLY A 80 9.67 0.61 0.15
CA GLY A 80 8.73 -0.50 0.01
C GLY A 80 8.03 -1.00 1.27
N LEU A 81 8.27 -0.41 2.45
CA LEU A 81 7.84 -0.97 3.74
C LEU A 81 6.70 -0.22 4.46
N ALA A 82 6.20 0.89 3.91
CA ALA A 82 5.20 1.73 4.59
C ALA A 82 3.92 0.97 4.96
N ASN A 83 3.45 0.06 4.10
CA ASN A 83 2.29 -0.80 4.38
C ASN A 83 2.54 -1.67 5.63
N GLN A 84 3.67 -2.36 5.68
CA GLN A 84 4.05 -3.22 6.80
C GLN A 84 4.22 -2.44 8.10
N GLU A 85 4.86 -1.28 8.04
CA GLU A 85 5.04 -0.40 9.21
C GLU A 85 3.71 0.03 9.81
N VAL A 86 2.73 0.39 8.96
CA VAL A 86 1.37 0.72 9.41
C VAL A 86 0.71 -0.49 10.06
N LEU A 87 0.77 -1.68 9.43
CA LEU A 87 0.08 -2.86 9.96
C LEU A 87 0.68 -3.34 11.29
N VAL A 88 2.01 -3.27 11.45
CA VAL A 88 2.70 -3.55 12.72
C VAL A 88 2.25 -2.57 13.81
N TRP A 89 2.21 -1.28 13.49
CA TRP A 89 1.78 -0.25 14.44
C TRP A 89 0.32 -0.42 14.84
N LEU A 90 -0.58 -0.69 13.88
CA LEU A 90 -2.00 -0.95 14.17
C LEU A 90 -2.19 -2.19 15.04
N THR A 91 -1.41 -3.25 14.80
CA THR A 91 -1.47 -4.49 15.59
C THR A 91 -1.06 -4.23 17.04
N GLN A 92 0.02 -3.47 17.25
CA GLN A 92 0.47 -3.08 18.59
C GLN A 92 -0.57 -2.17 19.28
N LEU A 93 -1.08 -1.16 18.58
CA LEU A 93 -2.12 -0.27 19.09
C LEU A 93 -3.34 -1.06 19.55
N GLN A 94 -3.92 -1.91 18.70
CA GLN A 94 -5.10 -2.70 19.06
C GLN A 94 -4.84 -3.62 20.26
N LYS A 95 -3.64 -4.18 20.39
CA LYS A 95 -3.23 -4.99 21.54
C LYS A 95 -3.20 -4.17 22.84
N GLU A 96 -2.76 -2.91 22.78
CA GLU A 96 -2.68 -2.01 23.93
C GLU A 96 -4.03 -1.44 24.35
N VAL A 97 -4.87 -1.02 23.39
CA VAL A 97 -6.11 -0.30 23.71
C VAL A 97 -7.37 -1.17 23.68
N GLY A 98 -7.31 -2.35 23.05
CA GLY A 98 -8.44 -3.26 22.85
C GLY A 98 -9.19 -3.00 21.55
N LYS A 99 -10.11 -3.91 21.19
CA LYS A 99 -10.92 -3.85 19.96
C LYS A 99 -12.05 -2.82 20.01
N ASP A 100 -12.54 -2.51 21.22
CA ASP A 100 -13.66 -1.61 21.48
C ASP A 100 -13.20 -0.33 22.20
N VAL A 101 -12.09 0.25 21.73
CA VAL A 101 -11.54 1.49 22.28
C VAL A 101 -12.47 2.68 21.99
N SER A 102 -12.71 3.53 23.00
CA SER A 102 -13.47 4.77 22.82
C SER A 102 -12.67 5.81 22.03
N ASP A 103 -13.37 6.73 21.36
CA ASP A 103 -12.73 7.84 20.64
C ASP A 103 -11.84 8.70 21.55
N GLU A 104 -12.25 8.89 22.81
CA GLU A 104 -11.50 9.64 23.83
C GLU A 104 -10.16 8.95 24.15
N LYS A 105 -10.20 7.65 24.50
CA LYS A 105 -8.99 6.89 24.82
C LYS A 105 -8.05 6.78 23.62
N LEU A 106 -8.58 6.64 22.40
CA LEU A 106 -7.77 6.62 21.19
C LEU A 106 -7.16 8.02 20.90
N ARG A 107 -7.90 9.11 21.12
CA ARG A 107 -7.38 10.47 21.01
C ARG A 107 -6.23 10.72 21.99
N ASP A 108 -6.37 10.29 23.24
CA ASP A 108 -5.30 10.39 24.25
C ASP A 108 -4.06 9.60 23.85
N TYR A 109 -4.24 8.40 23.30
CA TYR A 109 -3.15 7.59 22.77
C TYR A 109 -2.37 8.32 21.67
N ILE A 110 -3.08 8.93 20.73
CA ILE A 110 -2.46 9.66 19.62
C ILE A 110 -1.73 10.91 20.11
N TRP A 111 -2.33 11.68 21.03
CA TRP A 111 -1.63 12.80 21.66
C TRP A 111 -0.37 12.39 22.39
N ASN A 112 -0.42 11.30 23.18
CA ASN A 112 0.75 10.77 23.87
C ASN A 112 1.85 10.35 22.86
N THR A 113 1.46 9.69 21.77
CA THR A 113 2.37 9.33 20.68
C THR A 113 3.07 10.56 20.11
N LEU A 114 2.32 11.59 19.76
CA LEU A 114 2.84 12.83 19.17
C LEU A 114 3.70 13.64 20.16
N ASN A 115 3.31 13.71 21.43
CA ASN A 115 4.04 14.43 22.47
C ASN A 115 5.35 13.73 22.85
N SER A 116 5.44 12.41 22.65
CA SER A 116 6.68 11.64 22.80
C SER A 116 7.66 11.78 21.63
N GLY A 117 7.33 12.61 20.61
CA GLY A 117 8.16 12.80 19.42
C GLY A 117 8.01 11.72 18.35
N ARG A 118 7.08 10.77 18.53
CA ARG A 118 6.74 9.76 17.51
C ARG A 118 5.72 10.31 16.51
N VAL A 119 5.60 9.63 15.38
CA VAL A 119 4.64 9.93 14.31
C VAL A 119 3.53 8.88 14.25
N VAL A 120 2.42 9.21 13.58
CA VAL A 120 1.37 8.24 13.24
C VAL A 120 1.65 7.69 11.83
N PRO A 121 2.04 6.41 11.66
CA PRO A 121 2.37 5.85 10.35
C PRO A 121 1.23 6.01 9.35
N GLY A 122 1.58 6.31 8.10
CA GLY A 122 0.61 6.50 7.03
C GLY A 122 -0.14 7.84 7.04
N TYR A 123 0.09 8.72 8.03
CA TYR A 123 -0.47 10.07 8.10
C TYR A 123 0.62 11.14 7.98
N GLY A 124 0.31 12.21 7.26
CA GLY A 124 1.25 13.31 7.05
C GLY A 124 1.94 13.21 5.71
N HIS A 125 1.69 14.17 4.83
CA HIS A 125 2.31 14.21 3.50
C HIS A 125 2.86 15.60 3.19
N ALA A 126 4.01 15.68 2.53
CA ALA A 126 4.62 16.96 2.15
C ALA A 126 3.79 17.70 1.07
N VAL A 127 3.26 16.95 0.10
CA VAL A 127 2.57 17.45 -1.10
C VAL A 127 1.03 17.33 -1.06
N LEU A 128 0.46 16.16 -0.78
CA LEU A 128 -0.99 15.91 -0.85
C LEU A 128 -1.77 16.72 0.20
N ARG A 129 -2.69 17.59 -0.26
CA ARG A 129 -3.46 18.53 0.59
C ARG A 129 -4.77 17.96 1.15
N LYS A 130 -5.17 16.78 0.70
CA LYS A 130 -6.41 16.08 1.07
C LYS A 130 -6.11 14.58 1.18
N THR A 131 -7.09 13.80 1.63
CA THR A 131 -7.00 12.33 1.64
C THR A 131 -6.60 11.81 0.27
N ASP A 132 -5.60 10.92 0.24
CA ASP A 132 -5.17 10.24 -0.97
C ASP A 132 -6.36 9.47 -1.57
N PRO A 133 -6.73 9.69 -2.85
CA PRO A 133 -7.85 8.96 -3.46
C PRO A 133 -7.64 7.43 -3.44
N ARG A 134 -6.39 6.96 -3.38
CA ARG A 134 -6.06 5.52 -3.24
C ARG A 134 -6.35 4.99 -1.84
N TYR A 135 -6.31 5.84 -0.81
CA TYR A 135 -6.84 5.50 0.51
C TYR A 135 -8.36 5.41 0.45
N SER A 136 -9.02 6.39 -0.18
CA SER A 136 -10.48 6.47 -0.25
C SER A 136 -11.10 5.26 -0.94
N CYS A 137 -10.58 4.80 -2.07
CA CYS A 137 -11.13 3.63 -2.77
C CYS A 137 -10.97 2.33 -1.97
N GLN A 138 -9.86 2.18 -1.23
CA GLN A 138 -9.65 1.06 -0.31
C GLN A 138 -10.62 1.10 0.88
N ARG A 139 -10.93 2.30 1.38
CA ARG A 139 -11.95 2.50 2.41
C ARG A 139 -13.34 2.13 1.91
N GLU A 140 -13.71 2.56 0.70
CA GLU A 140 -15.00 2.19 0.09
C GLU A 140 -15.12 0.67 -0.10
N PHE A 141 -14.04 0.02 -0.54
CA PHE A 141 -13.97 -1.43 -0.63
C PHE A 141 -14.21 -2.09 0.74
N ALA A 142 -13.52 -1.62 1.79
CA ALA A 142 -13.70 -2.17 3.13
C ALA A 142 -15.11 -1.97 3.71
N LEU A 143 -15.69 -0.79 3.51
CA LEU A 143 -17.06 -0.50 3.94
C LEU A 143 -18.08 -1.46 3.31
N LYS A 144 -17.84 -1.89 2.08
CA LYS A 144 -18.72 -2.81 1.34
C LYS A 144 -18.50 -4.27 1.73
N HIS A 145 -17.25 -4.70 1.91
CA HIS A 145 -16.90 -6.12 1.96
C HIS A 145 -16.45 -6.63 3.33
N LEU A 146 -15.90 -5.77 4.20
CA LEU A 146 -15.41 -6.14 5.53
C LEU A 146 -15.71 -5.10 6.62
N PRO A 147 -16.92 -4.50 6.68
CA PRO A 147 -17.20 -3.39 7.61
C PRO A 147 -17.17 -3.78 9.10
N LYS A 148 -17.22 -5.10 9.38
CA LYS A 148 -17.24 -5.64 10.73
C LYS A 148 -15.84 -6.02 11.25
N ASP A 149 -14.83 -6.02 10.38
CA ASP A 149 -13.47 -6.40 10.77
C ASP A 149 -12.91 -5.43 11.83
N PRO A 150 -12.39 -5.93 12.98
CA PRO A 150 -11.88 -5.08 14.05
C PRO A 150 -10.72 -4.18 13.63
N MET A 151 -9.80 -4.68 12.80
CA MET A 151 -8.64 -3.88 12.34
C MET A 151 -9.09 -2.77 11.39
N PHE A 152 -10.02 -3.06 10.48
CA PHE A 152 -10.64 -2.03 9.65
C PHE A 152 -11.38 -0.98 10.48
N LYS A 153 -12.15 -1.39 11.51
CA LYS A 153 -12.81 -0.44 12.42
C LYS A 153 -11.81 0.51 13.08
N LEU A 154 -10.66 -0.01 13.53
CA LEU A 154 -9.58 0.81 14.08
C LEU A 154 -9.03 1.79 13.05
N VAL A 155 -8.75 1.34 11.81
CA VAL A 155 -8.32 2.22 10.70
C VAL A 155 -9.36 3.32 10.43
N ALA A 156 -10.64 2.97 10.44
CA ALA A 156 -11.73 3.91 10.22
C ALA A 156 -11.89 4.93 11.37
N GLN A 157 -11.65 4.50 12.61
CA GLN A 157 -11.66 5.36 13.79
C GLN A 157 -10.48 6.33 13.79
N LEU A 158 -9.29 5.85 13.40
CA LEU A 158 -8.11 6.70 13.20
C LEU A 158 -8.37 7.77 12.13
N TYR A 159 -9.04 7.42 11.03
CA TYR A 159 -9.40 8.39 9.99
C TYR A 159 -10.30 9.52 10.50
N LYS A 160 -11.18 9.22 11.45
CA LYS A 160 -12.05 10.21 12.12
C LYS A 160 -11.26 11.14 13.06
N ILE A 161 -10.24 10.61 13.73
CA ILE A 161 -9.60 11.27 14.89
C ILE A 161 -8.28 11.95 14.53
N VAL A 162 -7.38 11.24 13.85
CA VAL A 162 -5.99 11.64 13.63
C VAL A 162 -5.87 12.97 12.86
N PRO A 163 -6.62 13.22 11.77
CA PRO A 163 -6.47 14.46 11.02
C PRO A 163 -6.71 15.72 11.87
N ASN A 164 -7.74 15.70 12.73
CA ASN A 164 -8.07 16.81 13.61
C ASN A 164 -6.97 17.05 14.67
N ILE A 165 -6.42 15.98 15.23
CA ILE A 165 -5.30 16.09 16.19
C ILE A 165 -4.07 16.70 15.52
N LEU A 166 -3.73 16.26 14.30
CA LEU A 166 -2.58 16.78 13.58
C LEU A 166 -2.75 18.26 13.18
N LEU A 167 -3.98 18.69 12.87
CA LEU A 167 -4.31 20.11 12.67
C LEU A 167 -4.14 20.92 13.95
N GLU A 168 -4.66 20.43 15.06
CA GLU A 168 -4.57 21.07 16.37
C GLU A 168 -3.11 21.17 16.87
N GLN A 169 -2.28 20.15 16.58
CA GLN A 169 -0.85 20.17 16.85
C GLN A 169 -0.10 21.24 16.03
N GLY A 170 -0.60 21.58 14.84
CA GLY A 170 -0.03 22.63 13.98
C GLY A 170 1.33 22.32 13.35
N LYS A 171 1.87 21.10 13.50
CA LYS A 171 3.17 20.69 12.93
C LYS A 171 3.07 20.04 11.56
N ALA A 172 2.02 19.24 11.31
CA ALA A 172 1.82 18.55 10.05
C ALA A 172 1.23 19.50 9.01
N LYS A 173 1.93 19.71 7.89
CA LYS A 173 1.43 20.58 6.80
C LYS A 173 0.15 20.05 6.16
N ASN A 174 0.07 18.74 5.94
CA ASN A 174 -1.12 18.08 5.43
C ASN A 174 -1.41 16.80 6.24
N PRO A 175 -2.47 16.76 7.05
CA PRO A 175 -2.69 15.76 8.10
C PRO A 175 -3.41 14.48 7.61
N TRP A 176 -3.40 14.22 6.31
CA TRP A 176 -4.26 13.21 5.70
C TRP A 176 -3.51 11.88 5.45
N PRO A 177 -4.23 10.74 5.39
CA PRO A 177 -3.61 9.46 5.16
C PRO A 177 -3.28 9.22 3.67
N ASN A 178 -2.33 8.32 3.43
CA ASN A 178 -1.95 7.81 2.13
C ASN A 178 -2.44 6.36 1.90
N VAL A 179 -2.18 5.80 0.71
CA VAL A 179 -2.55 4.42 0.34
C VAL A 179 -2.09 3.34 1.33
N ASP A 180 -0.91 3.49 1.93
CA ASP A 180 -0.29 2.52 2.83
C ASP A 180 -0.96 2.46 4.20
N ALA A 181 -1.71 3.52 4.56
CA ALA A 181 -2.48 3.56 5.80
C ALA A 181 -3.67 2.58 5.83
N HIS A 182 -3.98 1.91 4.70
CA HIS A 182 -5.17 1.08 4.54
C HIS A 182 -4.92 -0.31 3.95
N SER A 183 -3.92 -0.46 3.09
CA SER A 183 -3.72 -1.68 2.30
C SER A 183 -3.47 -2.93 3.14
N GLY A 184 -2.68 -2.82 4.21
CA GLY A 184 -2.33 -3.95 5.07
C GLY A 184 -3.53 -4.65 5.72
N VAL A 185 -4.52 -3.89 6.18
CA VAL A 185 -5.72 -4.49 6.82
C VAL A 185 -6.62 -5.21 5.83
N LEU A 186 -6.62 -4.79 4.56
CA LEU A 186 -7.36 -5.48 3.50
C LEU A 186 -6.73 -6.83 3.18
N LEU A 187 -5.40 -6.86 3.01
CA LEU A 187 -4.65 -8.09 2.76
C LEU A 187 -4.81 -9.08 3.91
N GLN A 188 -4.62 -8.61 5.15
CA GLN A 188 -4.72 -9.42 6.35
C GLN A 188 -6.12 -10.05 6.49
N TYR A 189 -7.19 -9.32 6.17
CA TYR A 189 -8.57 -9.81 6.27
C TYR A 189 -8.82 -11.06 5.42
N TYR A 190 -8.28 -11.10 4.19
CA TYR A 190 -8.45 -12.24 3.30
C TYR A 190 -7.45 -13.37 3.53
N GLY A 191 -6.60 -13.28 4.56
CA GLY A 191 -5.64 -14.32 4.91
C GLY A 191 -4.23 -14.14 4.34
N MET A 192 -3.98 -13.06 3.58
CA MET A 192 -2.63 -12.68 3.14
C MET A 192 -1.94 -11.96 4.29
N THR A 193 -1.24 -12.71 5.15
CA THR A 193 -0.71 -12.20 6.44
C THR A 193 0.82 -12.12 6.48
N GLU A 194 1.49 -12.65 5.46
CA GLU A 194 2.93 -12.69 5.32
C GLU A 194 3.46 -11.31 4.93
N MET A 195 3.58 -10.38 5.89
CA MET A 195 3.95 -8.97 5.64
C MET A 195 5.23 -8.78 4.81
N ASN A 196 6.21 -9.68 4.92
CA ASN A 196 7.42 -9.65 4.09
C ASN A 196 7.12 -9.80 2.58
N TYR A 197 5.97 -10.37 2.22
CA TYR A 197 5.53 -10.57 0.84
C TYR A 197 4.80 -9.35 0.25
N TYR A 198 4.34 -8.40 1.07
CA TYR A 198 3.50 -7.29 0.58
C TYR A 198 4.23 -6.42 -0.46
N THR A 199 5.54 -6.22 -0.31
CA THR A 199 6.35 -5.48 -1.29
C THR A 199 6.43 -6.20 -2.64
N VAL A 200 6.24 -7.53 -2.69
CA VAL A 200 6.14 -8.27 -3.96
C VAL A 200 4.86 -7.88 -4.70
N LEU A 201 3.72 -7.81 -4.00
CA LEU A 201 2.46 -7.35 -4.60
C LEU A 201 2.60 -5.92 -5.14
N PHE A 202 3.29 -5.06 -4.39
CA PHE A 202 3.59 -3.70 -4.83
C PHE A 202 4.46 -3.71 -6.09
N GLY A 203 5.52 -4.53 -6.14
CA GLY A 203 6.36 -4.68 -7.33
C GLY A 203 5.57 -5.11 -8.57
N VAL A 204 4.73 -6.14 -8.41
CA VAL A 204 3.86 -6.66 -9.49
C VAL A 204 2.93 -5.56 -10.03
N SER A 205 2.33 -4.75 -9.16
CA SER A 205 1.54 -3.58 -9.57
C SER A 205 2.41 -2.55 -10.30
N ARG A 206 3.55 -2.16 -9.70
CA ARG A 206 4.42 -1.09 -10.19
C ARG A 206 5.04 -1.39 -11.55
N ALA A 207 5.16 -2.66 -11.93
CA ALA A 207 5.57 -3.07 -13.27
C ALA A 207 4.73 -2.37 -14.36
N LEU A 208 3.41 -2.23 -14.14
CA LEU A 208 2.50 -1.64 -15.12
C LEU A 208 2.90 -0.21 -15.49
N GLY A 209 3.22 0.63 -14.51
CA GLY A 209 3.61 2.03 -14.74
C GLY A 209 5.02 2.17 -15.32
N VAL A 210 6.00 1.54 -14.67
CA VAL A 210 7.42 1.73 -15.05
C VAL A 210 7.72 1.15 -16.44
N LEU A 211 7.08 0.04 -16.81
CA LEU A 211 7.26 -0.56 -18.14
C LEU A 211 6.51 0.22 -19.22
N ALA A 212 5.34 0.79 -18.92
CA ALA A 212 4.67 1.72 -19.84
C ALA A 212 5.55 2.94 -20.14
N GLN A 213 6.14 3.54 -19.11
CA GLN A 213 7.09 4.66 -19.28
C GLN A 213 8.37 4.22 -20.00
N LEU A 214 8.89 3.01 -19.75
CA LEU A 214 10.08 2.50 -20.41
C LEU A 214 9.90 2.40 -21.93
N ILE A 215 8.74 1.92 -22.39
CA ILE A 215 8.37 1.90 -23.83
C ILE A 215 8.46 3.32 -24.41
N TRP A 216 7.85 4.30 -23.75
CA TRP A 216 7.88 5.70 -24.20
C TRP A 216 9.28 6.30 -24.19
N SER A 217 10.10 6.01 -23.18
CA SER A 217 11.49 6.47 -23.13
C SER A 217 12.30 5.95 -24.32
N ARG A 218 12.04 4.73 -24.79
CA ARG A 218 12.64 4.20 -26.02
C ARG A 218 12.04 4.81 -27.29
N ALA A 219 10.71 4.89 -27.36
CA ALA A 219 10.00 5.45 -28.52
C ALA A 219 10.36 6.92 -28.80
N LEU A 220 10.57 7.70 -27.73
CA LEU A 220 10.95 9.11 -27.82
C LEU A 220 12.47 9.33 -27.93
N GLY A 221 13.27 8.25 -27.94
CA GLY A 221 14.73 8.36 -28.04
C GLY A 221 15.36 9.15 -26.90
N PHE A 222 14.86 9.00 -25.67
CA PHE A 222 15.50 9.66 -24.52
C PHE A 222 16.93 9.12 -24.35
N PRO A 223 17.92 10.01 -24.14
CA PRO A 223 19.32 9.65 -24.04
C PRO A 223 19.63 8.82 -22.78
#